data_AF-L8EQE9-F1
#
_entry.id   AF-L8EQE9-F1
#
_cell.length_a   1.000
_cell.length_b   1.000
_cell.length_c   1.000
_cell.angle_alpha   90.00
_cell.angle_beta   90.00
_cell.angle_gamma   90.00
#
_symmetry.space_group_name_H-M   'P 1'
#
loop_
_entity.id
_entity.type
_entity.pdbx_description
1 polymer ?
#
loop_
_entity_poly.entity_id
_entity_poly.type
_entity_poly.pdbx_seq_one_letter_code
_entity_poly.pdbx_strand_id
1 'polypeptide(L)'
;MSEGNAPEAPAPSPGTRRPGGRTARTRAAVRDAVLAGLTEHGYPGLTVEYVAEHSGVHKTTLYRRWGDLEGLLADTLDLAGEDTWTPPDTGSLAGDLRALAREVVDAFTDPVTAASGSAIIAAAFQSQRAADALHAYYAERFRRCEPMVQRAVERGELLAQEDGIDAGALARAACAPLFLRLFITREPVDTHTADQSAAAALAAAQAGVFTPAGAGSGTGTGAPTPPK
;
A
#
# COMPACT_ATOMS: atom_id res chain seq x y z
N MET A 1 45.09 -54.26 -14.17
CA MET A 1 44.31 -53.30 -14.97
C MET A 1 42.90 -53.25 -14.41
N SER A 2 42.31 -52.04 -14.40
CA SER A 2 40.97 -51.64 -13.94
C SER A 2 40.81 -51.23 -12.48
N GLU A 3 41.13 -49.95 -12.25
CA GLU A 3 40.54 -49.09 -11.23
C GLU A 3 39.04 -48.90 -11.50
N GLY A 4 38.20 -49.18 -10.51
CA GLY A 4 36.77 -48.90 -10.53
C GLY A 4 36.47 -47.57 -9.85
N ASN A 5 36.30 -46.52 -10.65
CA ASN A 5 35.90 -45.18 -10.25
C ASN A 5 34.46 -45.15 -9.72
N ALA A 6 34.25 -44.78 -8.46
CA ALA A 6 32.93 -44.50 -7.91
C ALA A 6 32.53 -43.05 -8.20
N PRO A 7 31.28 -42.74 -8.60
CA PRO A 7 30.90 -41.38 -8.94
C PRO A 7 30.76 -40.52 -7.67
N GLU A 8 31.57 -39.46 -7.61
CA GLU A 8 31.51 -38.39 -6.62
C GLU A 8 30.17 -37.65 -6.74
N ALA A 9 29.44 -37.52 -5.63
CA ALA A 9 28.17 -36.79 -5.59
C ALA A 9 28.41 -35.31 -5.92
N PRO A 10 27.60 -34.68 -6.79
CA PRO A 10 27.85 -33.31 -7.21
C PRO A 10 27.68 -32.34 -6.04
N ALA A 11 28.70 -31.51 -5.82
CA ALA A 11 28.65 -30.39 -4.88
C ALA A 11 27.53 -29.40 -5.26
N PRO A 12 26.82 -28.81 -4.29
CA PRO A 12 25.71 -27.91 -4.58
C PRO A 12 26.18 -26.60 -5.22
N SER A 13 25.62 -26.28 -6.39
CA SER A 13 25.88 -25.03 -7.12
C SER A 13 25.37 -23.81 -6.33
N PRO A 14 26.18 -22.74 -6.16
CA PRO A 14 25.76 -21.53 -5.48
C PRO A 14 24.86 -20.70 -6.40
N GLY A 15 23.61 -20.46 -5.99
CA GLY A 15 22.69 -19.62 -6.76
C GLY A 15 21.20 -19.75 -6.45
N THR A 16 20.80 -20.59 -5.50
CA THR A 16 19.40 -20.61 -5.06
C THR A 16 19.11 -19.36 -4.21
N ARG A 17 18.42 -18.41 -4.85
CA ARG A 17 17.85 -17.20 -4.24
C ARG A 17 16.87 -17.64 -3.14
N ARG A 18 17.38 -17.87 -1.93
CA ARG A 18 16.55 -18.17 -0.74
C ARG A 18 15.75 -16.92 -0.37
N PRO A 19 14.41 -17.01 -0.24
CA PRO A 19 13.62 -15.99 0.45
C PRO A 19 14.20 -15.79 1.86
N GLY A 20 14.46 -14.55 2.27
CA GLY A 20 15.15 -14.25 3.54
C GLY A 20 16.69 -14.14 3.48
N GLY A 21 17.27 -14.02 2.28
CA GLY A 21 18.72 -13.83 2.08
C GLY A 21 19.29 -12.51 2.60
N ARG A 22 20.62 -12.33 2.47
CA ARG A 22 21.35 -11.11 2.85
C ARG A 22 20.71 -9.84 2.27
N THR A 23 20.24 -9.91 1.01
CA THR A 23 19.58 -8.80 0.30
C THR A 23 18.30 -8.30 0.98
N ALA A 24 17.48 -9.20 1.52
CA ALA A 24 16.24 -8.83 2.21
C ALA A 24 16.54 -8.12 3.54
N ARG A 25 17.53 -8.63 4.31
CA ARG A 25 18.00 -7.99 5.54
C ARG A 25 18.57 -6.59 5.27
N THR A 26 19.36 -6.44 4.21
CA THR A 26 19.89 -5.14 3.79
C THR A 26 18.76 -4.17 3.44
N ARG A 27 17.74 -4.63 2.70
CA ARG A 27 16.59 -3.79 2.33
C ARG A 27 15.80 -3.33 3.56
N ALA A 28 15.55 -4.25 4.50
CA ALA A 28 14.88 -3.93 5.76
C ALA A 28 15.67 -2.92 6.61
N ALA A 29 16.98 -3.12 6.77
CA ALA A 29 17.82 -2.16 7.52
C ALA A 29 17.84 -0.76 6.89
N VAL A 30 17.83 -0.69 5.55
CA VAL A 30 17.73 0.59 4.83
C VAL A 30 16.37 1.24 5.04
N ARG A 31 15.27 0.48 4.92
CA ARG A 31 13.91 0.96 5.20
C ARG A 31 13.83 1.53 6.62
N ASP A 32 14.30 0.78 7.62
CA ASP A 32 14.20 1.20 9.02
C ASP A 32 14.98 2.50 9.27
N ALA A 33 16.16 2.66 8.66
CA ALA A 33 16.93 3.90 8.69
C ALA A 33 16.21 5.07 7.97
N VAL A 34 15.58 4.82 6.83
CA VAL A 34 14.78 5.84 6.12
C VAL A 34 13.61 6.31 6.98
N LEU A 35 12.84 5.38 7.56
CA LEU A 35 11.69 5.72 8.40
C LEU A 35 12.08 6.50 9.66
N ALA A 36 13.19 6.10 10.30
CA ALA A 36 13.74 6.82 11.44
C ALA A 36 14.14 8.25 11.05
N GLY A 37 14.91 8.42 9.96
CA GLY A 37 15.36 9.74 9.52
C GLY A 37 14.21 10.64 9.05
N LEU A 38 13.19 10.08 8.38
CA LEU A 38 11.97 10.81 8.03
C LEU A 38 11.22 11.30 9.28
N THR A 39 11.15 10.47 10.31
CA THR A 39 10.49 10.80 11.56
C THR A 39 11.25 11.88 12.33
N GLU A 40 12.58 11.80 12.38
CA GLU A 40 13.42 12.70 13.18
C GLU A 40 13.68 14.04 12.48
N HIS A 41 13.88 14.05 11.16
CA HIS A 41 14.36 15.21 10.43
C HIS A 41 13.41 15.70 9.33
N GLY A 42 12.33 14.95 9.06
CA GLY A 42 11.48 15.19 7.91
C GLY A 42 12.20 14.91 6.58
N TYR A 43 11.45 15.02 5.48
CA TYR A 43 12.00 14.79 4.14
C TYR A 43 13.18 15.74 3.78
N PRO A 44 13.13 17.07 4.05
CA PRO A 44 14.25 17.96 3.71
C PRO A 44 15.55 17.67 4.46
N GLY A 45 15.48 17.08 5.65
CA GLY A 45 16.63 16.76 6.48
C GLY A 45 17.18 15.34 6.29
N LEU A 46 16.46 14.47 5.57
CA LEU A 46 16.90 13.11 5.31
C LEU A 46 18.03 13.09 4.26
N THR A 47 19.12 12.37 4.55
CA THR A 47 20.28 12.27 3.65
C THR A 47 20.70 10.81 3.42
N VAL A 48 21.39 10.54 2.30
CA VAL A 48 21.94 9.20 2.03
C VAL A 48 23.02 8.85 3.05
N GLU A 49 23.74 9.84 3.57
CA GLU A 49 24.72 9.71 4.64
C GLU A 49 24.08 9.22 5.93
N TYR A 50 22.99 9.87 6.35
CA TYR A 50 22.20 9.43 7.50
C TYR A 50 21.75 7.98 7.33
N VAL A 51 21.20 7.63 6.16
CA VAL A 51 20.74 6.26 5.88
C VAL A 51 21.91 5.28 5.90
N ALA A 52 23.08 5.62 5.35
CA ALA A 52 24.26 4.76 5.36
C ALA A 52 24.74 4.45 6.78
N GLU A 53 24.82 5.47 7.62
CA GLU A 53 25.25 5.36 9.02
C GLU A 53 24.28 4.49 9.83
N HIS A 54 22.97 4.74 9.71
CA HIS A 54 21.96 4.08 10.53
C HIS A 54 21.53 2.70 10.02
N SER A 55 21.69 2.42 8.72
CA SER A 55 21.43 1.08 8.16
C SER A 55 22.64 0.15 8.21
N GLY A 56 23.85 0.68 8.46
CA GLY A 56 25.11 -0.05 8.35
C GLY A 56 25.48 -0.44 6.91
N VAL A 57 24.79 0.11 5.91
CA VAL A 57 25.05 -0.16 4.48
C VAL A 57 25.97 0.90 3.92
N HIS A 58 27.07 0.47 3.30
CA HIS A 58 28.05 1.39 2.72
C HIS A 58 27.42 2.28 1.64
N LYS A 59 27.73 3.59 1.66
CA LYS A 59 27.17 4.61 0.76
C LYS A 59 27.27 4.26 -0.73
N THR A 60 28.37 3.65 -1.16
CA THR A 60 28.54 3.18 -2.55
C THR A 60 27.55 2.09 -2.94
N THR A 61 27.14 1.24 -2.00
CA THR A 61 26.09 0.23 -2.21
C THR A 61 24.72 0.88 -2.29
N LEU A 62 24.45 1.92 -1.49
CA LEU A 62 23.20 2.68 -1.55
C LEU A 62 23.01 3.33 -2.93
N TYR A 63 24.00 4.11 -3.40
CA TYR A 63 23.93 4.74 -4.72
C TYR A 63 23.81 3.72 -5.86
N ARG A 64 24.59 2.63 -5.82
CA ARG A 64 24.55 1.62 -6.89
C ARG A 64 23.18 0.95 -7.01
N ARG A 65 22.47 0.73 -5.90
CA ARG A 65 21.22 -0.04 -5.90
C ARG A 65 19.95 0.83 -5.94
N TRP A 66 19.96 1.99 -5.28
CA TRP A 66 18.78 2.85 -5.19
C TRP A 66 18.94 4.17 -5.97
N GLY A 67 20.16 4.55 -6.33
CA GLY A 67 20.43 5.75 -7.13
C GLY A 67 20.49 7.03 -6.30
N ASP A 68 19.41 7.34 -5.58
CA ASP A 68 19.26 8.58 -4.81
C ASP A 68 18.33 8.38 -3.61
N LEU A 69 18.03 9.48 -2.90
CA LEU A 69 17.13 9.47 -1.76
C LEU A 69 15.69 9.11 -2.14
N GLU A 70 15.22 9.57 -3.30
CA GLU A 70 13.89 9.25 -3.80
C GLU A 70 13.73 7.76 -4.07
N GLY A 71 14.79 7.12 -4.59
CA GLY A 71 14.84 5.67 -4.79
C GLY A 71 14.83 4.89 -3.48
N LEU A 72 15.48 5.38 -2.43
CA LEU A 72 15.41 4.78 -1.09
C LEU A 72 14.00 4.87 -0.50
N LEU A 73 13.33 6.01 -0.70
CA LEU A 73 11.96 6.22 -0.24
C LEU A 73 10.94 5.38 -1.01
N ALA A 74 11.05 5.33 -2.34
CA ALA A 74 10.20 4.48 -3.17
C ALA A 74 10.34 3.00 -2.77
N ASP A 75 11.57 2.52 -2.57
CA ASP A 75 11.83 1.13 -2.16
C ASP A 75 11.31 0.81 -0.75
N THR A 76 11.27 1.80 0.15
CA THR A 76 10.67 1.69 1.49
C THR A 76 9.17 1.43 1.38
N LEU A 77 8.48 2.15 0.49
CA LEU A 77 7.06 1.96 0.20
C LEU A 77 6.78 0.65 -0.53
N ASP A 78 7.60 0.28 -1.50
CA ASP A 78 7.49 -1.01 -2.19
C ASP A 78 7.62 -2.17 -1.19
N LEU A 79 8.59 -2.11 -0.28
CA LEU A 79 8.76 -3.12 0.76
C LEU A 79 7.58 -3.15 1.75
N ALA A 80 6.93 -2.02 2.01
CA ALA A 80 5.69 -2.00 2.80
C ALA A 80 4.53 -2.68 2.05
N GLY A 81 4.46 -2.54 0.73
CA GLY A 81 3.47 -3.23 -0.12
C GLY A 81 3.67 -4.75 -0.21
N GLU A 82 4.88 -5.24 0.07
CA GLU A 82 5.19 -6.68 0.17
C GLU A 82 4.71 -7.32 1.49
N ASP A 83 3.98 -6.57 2.33
CA ASP A 83 3.38 -7.11 3.55
C ASP A 83 2.35 -8.23 3.27
N THR A 84 2.09 -9.02 4.30
CA THR A 84 1.07 -10.08 4.26
C THR A 84 -0.30 -9.58 4.71
N TRP A 85 -0.57 -8.27 4.59
CA TRP A 85 -1.85 -7.73 5.06
C TRP A 85 -2.99 -8.28 4.19
N THR A 86 -4.06 -8.65 4.88
CA THR A 86 -5.33 -9.14 4.32
C THR A 86 -6.47 -8.28 4.85
N PRO A 87 -7.52 -8.04 4.06
CA PRO A 87 -8.67 -7.28 4.53
C PRO A 87 -9.34 -7.96 5.74
N PRO A 88 -9.98 -7.20 6.63
CA PRO A 88 -10.74 -7.77 7.75
C PRO A 88 -11.80 -8.78 7.28
N ASP A 89 -12.04 -9.79 8.11
CA ASP A 89 -13.13 -10.77 7.95
C ASP A 89 -13.81 -11.03 9.29
N THR A 90 -14.72 -10.14 9.64
CA THR A 90 -15.51 -10.12 10.87
C THR A 90 -16.83 -10.89 10.72
N GLY A 91 -17.13 -11.39 9.52
CA GLY A 91 -18.39 -12.06 9.19
C GLY A 91 -19.53 -11.12 8.76
N SER A 92 -19.30 -9.81 8.66
CA SER A 92 -20.27 -8.86 8.09
C SER A 92 -19.56 -7.69 7.39
N LEU A 93 -20.13 -7.13 6.33
CA LEU A 93 -19.55 -5.98 5.64
C LEU A 93 -19.47 -4.77 6.57
N ALA A 94 -20.48 -4.56 7.40
CA ALA A 94 -20.49 -3.50 8.40
C ALA A 94 -19.33 -3.63 9.40
N GLY A 95 -19.02 -4.86 9.84
CA GLY A 95 -17.88 -5.14 10.71
C GLY A 95 -16.55 -4.95 9.98
N ASP A 96 -16.46 -5.41 8.73
CA ASP A 96 -15.24 -5.35 7.93
C ASP A 96 -14.85 -3.89 7.62
N LEU A 97 -15.81 -3.07 7.18
CA LEU A 97 -15.59 -1.64 6.92
C LEU A 97 -15.23 -0.87 8.20
N ARG A 98 -15.82 -1.25 9.34
CA ARG A 98 -15.50 -0.65 10.63
C ARG A 98 -14.07 -1.00 11.05
N ALA A 99 -13.69 -2.27 10.94
CA ALA A 99 -12.33 -2.72 11.23
C ALA A 99 -11.32 -2.00 10.33
N LEU A 100 -11.60 -1.90 9.03
CA LEU A 100 -10.75 -1.20 8.07
C LEU A 100 -10.58 0.29 8.41
N ALA A 101 -11.67 0.98 8.78
CA ALA A 101 -11.61 2.39 9.17
C ALA A 101 -10.84 2.58 10.50
N ARG A 102 -11.01 1.66 11.45
CA ARG A 102 -10.27 1.70 12.73
C ARG A 102 -8.78 1.40 12.57
N GLU A 103 -8.38 0.56 11.62
CA GLU A 103 -6.97 0.37 11.29
C GLU A 103 -6.28 1.69 10.92
N VAL A 104 -6.99 2.62 10.26
CA VAL A 104 -6.46 3.97 9.98
C VAL A 104 -6.29 4.76 11.27
N VAL A 105 -7.27 4.72 12.18
CA VAL A 105 -7.15 5.40 13.48
C VAL A 105 -5.97 4.84 14.25
N ASP A 106 -5.87 3.52 14.37
CA ASP A 106 -4.79 2.87 15.12
C ASP A 106 -3.42 3.22 14.52
N ALA A 107 -3.27 3.14 13.19
CA ALA A 107 -2.02 3.43 12.49
C ALA A 107 -1.55 4.88 12.61
N PHE A 108 -2.46 5.83 12.87
CA PHE A 108 -2.15 7.28 12.89
C PHE A 108 -2.39 7.96 14.24
N THR A 109 -2.84 7.24 15.26
CA THR A 109 -2.99 7.76 16.63
C THR A 109 -2.08 7.06 17.65
N ASP A 110 -1.58 5.85 17.36
CA ASP A 110 -0.54 5.23 18.17
C ASP A 110 0.79 5.98 18.00
N PRO A 111 1.36 6.57 19.08
CA PRO A 111 2.60 7.33 19.02
C PRO A 111 3.78 6.57 18.40
N VAL A 112 3.79 5.23 18.50
CA VAL A 112 4.88 4.40 17.98
C VAL A 112 4.83 4.28 16.46
N THR A 113 3.63 4.19 15.87
CA THR A 113 3.45 3.90 14.44
C THR A 113 3.05 5.13 13.61
N ALA A 114 2.35 6.08 14.21
CA ALA A 114 1.81 7.27 13.54
C ALA A 114 2.89 8.15 12.89
N ALA A 115 4.06 8.26 13.52
CA ALA A 115 5.11 9.15 13.08
C ALA A 115 5.68 8.72 11.72
N SER A 116 5.96 7.42 11.54
CA SER A 116 6.52 6.89 10.29
C SER A 116 5.52 6.99 9.13
N GLY A 117 4.26 6.61 9.35
CA GLY A 117 3.22 6.73 8.31
C GLY A 117 2.99 8.18 7.88
N SER A 118 2.93 9.10 8.85
CA SER A 118 2.74 10.53 8.59
C SER A 118 3.92 11.13 7.83
N ALA A 119 5.15 10.73 8.17
CA ALA A 119 6.35 11.24 7.53
C ALA A 119 6.48 10.78 6.07
N ILE A 120 6.07 9.54 5.75
CA ILE A 120 5.99 9.05 4.37
C ILE A 120 4.97 9.86 3.56
N ILE A 121 3.77 10.08 4.12
CA ILE A 121 2.74 10.88 3.45
C ILE A 121 3.24 12.31 3.22
N ALA A 122 3.92 12.91 4.21
CA ALA A 122 4.54 14.23 4.06
C ALA A 122 5.63 14.27 2.98
N ALA A 123 6.38 13.20 2.79
CA ALA A 123 7.39 13.10 1.75
C ALA A 123 6.76 13.02 0.34
N ALA A 124 5.59 12.39 0.20
CA ALA A 124 4.85 12.34 -1.06
C ALA A 124 4.40 13.73 -1.57
N PHE A 125 4.23 14.72 -0.69
CA PHE A 125 3.96 16.10 -1.11
C PHE A 125 5.20 16.83 -1.67
N GLN A 126 6.39 16.24 -1.55
CA GLN A 126 7.66 16.88 -1.91
C GLN A 126 8.42 16.12 -3.01
N SER A 127 8.01 14.90 -3.34
CA SER A 127 8.63 14.09 -4.39
C SER A 127 7.57 13.33 -5.18
N GLN A 128 7.58 13.50 -6.51
CA GLN A 128 6.66 12.79 -7.41
C GLN A 128 6.87 11.28 -7.33
N ARG A 129 8.13 10.82 -7.25
CA ARG A 129 8.43 9.40 -7.16
C ARG A 129 7.92 8.78 -5.86
N ALA A 130 7.97 9.53 -4.76
CA ALA A 130 7.37 9.12 -3.50
C ALA A 130 5.83 9.10 -3.57
N ALA A 131 5.23 10.08 -4.25
CA ALA A 131 3.79 10.10 -4.49
C ALA A 131 3.33 8.90 -5.33
N ASP A 132 4.06 8.54 -6.38
CA ASP A 132 3.76 7.39 -7.24
C ASP A 132 3.87 6.07 -6.45
N ALA A 133 4.90 5.92 -5.62
CA ALA A 133 5.07 4.75 -4.76
C ALA A 133 3.95 4.65 -3.69
N LEU A 134 3.56 5.79 -3.09
CA LEU A 134 2.46 5.83 -2.12
C LEU A 134 1.11 5.50 -2.78
N HIS A 135 0.91 5.99 -4.00
CA HIS A 135 -0.25 5.65 -4.82
C HIS A 135 -0.30 4.15 -5.11
N ALA A 136 0.80 3.55 -5.56
CA ALA A 136 0.89 2.12 -5.84
C ALA A 136 0.62 1.27 -4.58
N TYR A 137 1.18 1.67 -3.43
CA TYR A 137 0.93 1.01 -2.14
C TYR A 137 -0.55 0.98 -1.79
N TYR A 138 -1.24 2.14 -1.83
CA TYR A 138 -2.66 2.20 -1.52
C TYR A 138 -3.54 1.53 -2.58
N ALA A 139 -3.18 1.64 -3.86
CA ALA A 139 -3.91 0.97 -4.94
C ALA A 139 -3.92 -0.56 -4.72
N GLU A 140 -2.78 -1.15 -4.36
CA GLU A 140 -2.69 -2.57 -4.04
C GLU A 140 -3.47 -2.93 -2.77
N ARG A 141 -3.33 -2.15 -1.69
CA ARG A 141 -4.12 -2.32 -0.45
C ARG A 141 -5.62 -2.35 -0.73
N PHE A 142 -6.12 -1.41 -1.52
CA PHE A 142 -7.54 -1.33 -1.86
C PHE A 142 -7.98 -2.45 -2.80
N ARG A 143 -7.13 -2.88 -3.74
CA ARG A 143 -7.39 -4.05 -4.59
C ARG A 143 -7.53 -5.32 -3.77
N ARG A 144 -6.71 -5.50 -2.72
CA ARG A 144 -6.81 -6.65 -1.80
C ARG A 144 -8.12 -6.71 -1.01
N CYS A 145 -8.93 -5.66 -1.00
CA CYS A 145 -10.26 -5.67 -0.37
C CYS A 145 -11.34 -6.38 -1.21
N GLU A 146 -11.04 -6.85 -2.43
CA GLU A 146 -12.00 -7.56 -3.28
C GLU A 146 -12.71 -8.75 -2.57
N PRO A 147 -12.02 -9.63 -1.81
CA PRO A 147 -12.70 -10.72 -1.10
C PRO A 147 -13.72 -10.25 -0.06
N MET A 148 -13.54 -9.05 0.53
CA MET A 148 -14.50 -8.49 1.49
C MET A 148 -15.87 -8.25 0.84
N VAL A 149 -15.86 -7.71 -0.39
CA VAL A 149 -17.08 -7.46 -1.17
C VAL A 149 -17.70 -8.77 -1.65
N GLN A 150 -16.88 -9.70 -2.14
CA GLN A 150 -17.36 -11.03 -2.58
C GLN A 150 -18.13 -11.73 -1.45
N ARG A 151 -17.56 -11.79 -0.24
CA ARG A 151 -18.25 -12.39 0.92
C ARG A 151 -19.54 -11.65 1.28
N ALA A 152 -19.57 -10.32 1.16
CA ALA A 152 -20.79 -9.54 1.44
C ALA A 152 -21.93 -9.85 0.45
N VAL A 153 -21.59 -10.04 -0.84
CA VAL A 153 -22.56 -10.47 -1.86
C VAL A 153 -23.03 -11.90 -1.60
N GLU A 154 -22.13 -12.82 -1.27
CA GLU A 154 -22.48 -14.22 -0.92
C GLU A 154 -23.44 -14.31 0.27
N ARG A 155 -23.30 -13.41 1.25
CA ARG A 155 -24.19 -13.31 2.42
C ARG A 155 -25.49 -12.53 2.13
N GLY A 156 -25.65 -11.96 0.93
CA GLY A 156 -26.82 -11.15 0.56
C GLY A 156 -26.87 -9.77 1.22
N GLU A 157 -25.76 -9.27 1.75
CA GLU A 157 -25.68 -7.92 2.34
C GLU A 157 -25.59 -6.82 1.28
N LEU A 158 -25.08 -7.16 0.11
CA LEU A 158 -25.04 -6.31 -1.08
C LEU A 158 -25.77 -7.01 -2.23
N LEU A 159 -26.52 -6.25 -3.01
CA LEU A 159 -27.13 -6.75 -4.24
C LEU A 159 -26.04 -6.93 -5.28
N ALA A 160 -25.87 -8.14 -5.80
CA ALA A 160 -25.00 -8.40 -6.95
C ALA A 160 -25.43 -7.50 -8.11
N GLN A 161 -24.47 -6.75 -8.67
CA GLN A 161 -24.68 -5.87 -9.81
C GLN A 161 -24.05 -6.52 -11.05
N GLU A 162 -24.61 -6.28 -12.24
CA GLU A 162 -24.09 -6.85 -13.50
C GLU A 162 -22.62 -6.46 -13.75
N ASP A 163 -22.27 -5.20 -13.48
CA ASP A 163 -20.91 -4.66 -13.64
C ASP A 163 -20.00 -4.92 -12.42
N GLY A 164 -20.49 -5.64 -11.40
CA GLY A 164 -19.79 -5.85 -10.14
C GLY A 164 -19.79 -4.63 -9.23
N ILE A 165 -19.00 -4.69 -8.16
CA ILE A 165 -18.86 -3.62 -7.16
C ILE A 165 -17.37 -3.29 -7.04
N ASP A 166 -17.00 -2.02 -7.21
CA ASP A 166 -15.62 -1.55 -7.04
C ASP A 166 -15.24 -1.56 -5.55
N ALA A 167 -14.66 -2.68 -5.12
CA ALA A 167 -14.18 -2.88 -3.76
C ALA A 167 -13.13 -1.83 -3.35
N GLY A 168 -12.33 -1.35 -4.29
CA GLY A 168 -11.34 -0.32 -4.03
C GLY A 168 -11.98 1.04 -3.77
N ALA A 169 -13.01 1.41 -4.53
CA ALA A 169 -13.78 2.63 -4.29
C ALA A 169 -14.53 2.58 -2.95
N LEU A 170 -15.13 1.43 -2.61
CA LEU A 170 -15.78 1.22 -1.32
C LEU A 170 -14.78 1.36 -0.15
N ALA A 171 -13.64 0.67 -0.22
CA ALA A 171 -12.60 0.75 0.79
C ALA A 171 -12.06 2.18 0.94
N ARG A 172 -11.82 2.88 -0.19
CA ARG A 172 -11.43 4.30 -0.19
C ARG A 172 -12.48 5.17 0.50
N ALA A 173 -13.76 4.98 0.22
CA ALA A 173 -14.82 5.77 0.81
C ALA A 173 -14.91 5.61 2.34
N ALA A 174 -14.62 4.41 2.86
CA ALA A 174 -14.56 4.16 4.30
C ALA A 174 -13.39 4.89 4.99
N CYS A 175 -12.24 5.01 4.32
CA CYS A 175 -11.02 5.57 4.91
C CYS A 175 -10.81 7.07 4.62
N ALA A 176 -11.24 7.57 3.47
CA ALA A 176 -10.93 8.91 2.99
C ALA A 176 -11.33 10.05 3.96
N PRO A 177 -12.50 10.01 4.65
CA PRO A 177 -12.83 11.05 5.62
C PRO A 177 -11.83 11.14 6.77
N LEU A 178 -11.24 10.01 7.19
CA LEU A 178 -10.22 9.97 8.24
C LEU A 178 -8.92 10.60 7.77
N PHE A 179 -8.47 10.30 6.54
CA PHE A 179 -7.29 10.93 5.95
C PHE A 179 -7.46 12.45 5.78
N LEU A 180 -8.65 12.91 5.39
CA LEU A 180 -8.95 14.34 5.32
C LEU A 180 -8.81 15.01 6.69
N ARG A 181 -9.37 14.38 7.74
CA ARG A 181 -9.26 14.86 9.12
C ARG A 181 -7.82 14.90 9.61
N LEU A 182 -7.07 13.82 9.39
CA LEU A 182 -5.68 13.69 9.82
C LEU A 182 -4.75 14.70 9.14
N PHE A 183 -4.77 14.77 7.81
CA PHE A 183 -3.71 15.43 7.05
C PHE A 183 -4.07 16.81 6.51
N ILE A 184 -5.36 17.10 6.33
CA ILE A 184 -5.81 18.36 5.71
C ILE A 184 -6.42 19.28 6.76
N THR A 185 -7.50 18.87 7.43
CA THR A 185 -8.17 19.72 8.42
C THR A 185 -7.52 19.66 9.81
N ARG A 186 -6.67 18.66 10.05
CA ARG A 186 -5.96 18.41 11.32
C ARG A 186 -6.91 18.32 12.52
N GLU A 187 -8.04 17.65 12.30
CA GLU A 187 -9.00 17.34 13.35
C GLU A 187 -8.68 15.98 13.98
N PRO A 188 -8.98 15.79 15.29
CA PRO A 188 -8.80 14.50 15.92
C PRO A 188 -9.66 13.43 15.24
N VAL A 189 -9.11 12.21 15.18
CA VAL A 189 -9.80 10.99 14.78
C VAL A 189 -9.82 10.03 15.95
N ASP A 190 -10.92 9.31 16.06
CA ASP A 190 -11.19 8.32 17.10
C ASP A 190 -12.08 7.20 16.53
N THR A 191 -12.40 6.21 17.36
CA THR A 191 -13.26 5.09 16.97
C THR A 191 -14.67 5.55 16.55
N HIS A 192 -15.18 6.65 17.08
CA HIS A 192 -16.49 7.19 16.70
C HIS A 192 -16.46 7.73 15.27
N THR A 193 -15.47 8.55 14.92
CA THR A 193 -15.29 9.06 13.56
C THR A 193 -15.01 7.96 12.54
N ALA A 194 -14.29 6.90 12.93
CA ALA A 194 -14.07 5.71 12.10
C ALA A 194 -15.39 4.96 11.84
N ASP A 195 -16.16 4.70 12.89
CA ASP A 195 -17.45 4.02 12.79
C ASP A 195 -18.46 4.81 11.94
N GLN A 196 -18.47 6.14 12.07
CA GLN A 196 -19.28 7.02 11.22
C GLN A 196 -18.87 6.94 9.75
N SER A 197 -17.56 6.98 9.45
CA SER A 197 -17.06 6.87 8.08
C SER A 197 -17.42 5.52 7.45
N ALA A 198 -17.25 4.44 8.21
CA ALA A 198 -17.64 3.10 7.78
C ALA A 198 -19.15 2.97 7.53
N ALA A 199 -19.98 3.54 8.40
CA ALA A 199 -21.44 3.52 8.23
C ALA A 199 -21.89 4.29 6.98
N ALA A 200 -21.27 5.44 6.69
CA ALA A 200 -21.55 6.20 5.48
C ALA A 200 -21.18 5.42 4.21
N ALA A 201 -20.01 4.78 4.20
CA ALA A 201 -19.57 3.93 3.10
C ALA A 201 -20.50 2.72 2.89
N LEU A 202 -20.94 2.08 3.98
CA LEU A 202 -21.89 0.97 3.93
C LEU A 202 -23.23 1.40 3.32
N ALA A 203 -23.78 2.54 3.77
CA ALA A 203 -25.05 3.06 3.24
C ALA A 203 -24.95 3.36 1.73
N ALA A 204 -23.82 3.94 1.28
CA ALA A 204 -23.57 4.17 -0.14
C ALA A 204 -23.44 2.86 -0.92
N ALA A 205 -22.79 1.83 -0.36
CA ALA A 205 -22.69 0.51 -0.99
C ALA A 205 -24.05 -0.16 -1.15
N GLN A 206 -24.90 -0.12 -0.12
CA GLN A 206 -26.25 -0.66 -0.16
C GLN A 206 -27.15 0.09 -1.15
N ALA A 207 -26.86 1.37 -1.39
CA ALA A 207 -27.52 2.18 -2.42
C ALA A 207 -26.96 1.97 -3.84
N GLY A 208 -25.96 1.10 -4.04
CA GLY A 208 -25.38 0.81 -5.36
C GLY A 208 -24.42 1.87 -5.89
N VAL A 209 -23.88 2.75 -5.04
CA VAL A 209 -23.02 3.87 -5.47
C VAL A 209 -21.67 3.41 -6.06
N PHE A 210 -21.17 2.24 -5.62
CA PHE A 210 -19.86 1.73 -6.04
C PHE A 210 -19.93 0.71 -7.17
N THR A 211 -21.06 0.60 -7.87
CA THR A 211 -21.09 -0.11 -9.15
C THR A 211 -20.19 0.66 -10.12
N PRO A 212 -19.19 0.02 -10.76
CA PRO A 212 -18.45 0.67 -11.83
C PRO A 212 -19.49 1.19 -12.82
N ALA A 213 -19.43 2.48 -13.16
CA ALA A 213 -20.26 2.97 -14.23
C ALA A 213 -19.94 2.09 -15.44
N GLY A 214 -20.94 1.33 -15.91
CA GLY A 214 -20.78 0.46 -17.06
C GLY A 214 -20.03 1.23 -18.13
N ALA A 215 -19.08 0.56 -18.79
CA ALA A 215 -18.51 1.06 -20.03
C ALA A 215 -19.67 1.17 -21.04
N GLY A 216 -20.46 2.22 -20.91
CA GLY A 216 -21.64 2.47 -21.68
C GLY A 216 -21.19 2.66 -23.11
N SER A 217 -21.41 1.63 -23.91
CA SER A 217 -21.93 1.73 -25.27
C SER A 217 -21.67 3.09 -25.91
N GLY A 218 -20.43 3.29 -26.38
CA GLY A 218 -20.08 4.34 -27.33
C GLY A 218 -20.69 4.03 -28.69
N THR A 219 -22.02 4.05 -28.80
CA THR A 219 -22.71 4.13 -30.09
C THR A 219 -22.89 5.59 -30.46
N GLY A 220 -22.09 6.02 -31.44
CA GLY A 220 -22.45 7.12 -32.34
C GLY A 220 -21.97 8.51 -31.93
N THR A 221 -20.79 8.91 -32.41
CA THR A 221 -20.58 10.31 -32.83
C THR A 221 -19.75 10.27 -34.11
N GLY A 222 -20.41 10.65 -35.21
CA GLY A 222 -19.81 10.68 -36.54
C GLY A 222 -18.59 11.59 -36.58
N ALA A 223 -17.59 11.15 -37.34
CA ALA A 223 -16.43 11.97 -37.67
C ALA A 223 -16.87 13.23 -38.43
N PRO A 224 -16.42 14.44 -38.03
CA PRO A 224 -16.62 15.63 -38.84
C PRO A 224 -15.62 15.61 -40.01
N THR A 225 -16.16 15.65 -41.23
CA THR A 225 -15.39 15.87 -42.46
C THR A 225 -14.75 17.27 -42.44
N PRO A 226 -13.45 17.42 -42.74
CA PRO A 226 -12.82 18.74 -42.78
C PRO A 226 -13.25 19.51 -44.05
N PRO A 227 -13.42 20.85 -43.97
CA PRO A 227 -13.75 21.66 -45.13
C PRO A 227 -12.55 21.85 -46.07
N LYS A 228 -12.88 22.11 -47.35
CA LYS A 228 -11.95 22.45 -48.44
C LYS A 228 -11.27 23.79 -48.25
#